data_AF-A0A8S3GYA8-F1
#
_entry.id   AF-A0A8S3GYA8-F1
#
_cell.length_a   1.000
_cell.length_b   1.000
_cell.length_c   1.000
_cell.angle_alpha   90.00
_cell.angle_beta   90.00
_cell.angle_gamma   90.00
#
_symmetry.space_group_name_H-M   'P 1'
#
loop_
_entity.id
_entity.type
_entity.pdbx_description
1 polymer ?
#
loop_
_entity_poly.entity_id
_entity_poly.type
_entity_poly.pdbx_seq_one_letter_code
_entity_poly.pdbx_strand_id
1 'polypeptide(L)' 'MKQFGKNANVGVSWTEVNGQLVRFHAHDRSHPQSNEIYAELERLSNELR' A
#
# COMPACT_ATOMS: atom_id res chain seq x y z
N MET A 1 3.74 -31.10 12.76
CA MET A 1 4.44 -29.79 12.74
C MET A 1 4.54 -29.29 11.31
N LYS A 2 3.83 -28.23 10.94
CA LYS A 2 4.20 -27.35 9.82
C LYS A 2 3.90 -25.93 10.25
N GLN A 3 4.94 -25.27 10.74
CA GLN A 3 4.93 -23.86 11.11
C GLN A 3 4.75 -23.10 9.78
N PHE A 4 3.54 -22.59 9.50
CA PHE A 4 3.39 -21.58 8.46
C PHE A 4 4.06 -20.33 9.00
N GLY A 5 5.36 -20.21 8.70
CA GLY A 5 6.10 -18.97 8.83
C GLY A 5 5.30 -17.92 8.10
N LYS A 6 4.68 -17.04 8.87
CA LYS A 6 4.05 -15.79 8.43
C LYS A 6 5.13 -14.95 7.75
N ASN A 7 5.37 -15.26 6.48
CA ASN A 7 5.98 -14.34 5.53
C ASN A 7 4.94 -13.25 5.29
N ALA A 8 4.66 -12.45 6.32
CA ALA A 8 4.04 -11.15 6.12
C ALA A 8 5.07 -10.38 5.31
N ASN A 9 4.91 -10.38 3.98
CA ASN A 9 5.71 -9.54 3.11
C ASN A 9 5.52 -8.12 3.64
N VAL A 10 6.53 -7.61 4.35
CA VAL A 10 6.47 -6.30 4.98
C VAL A 10 6.25 -5.29 3.88
N GLY A 11 5.22 -4.46 4.04
CA GLY A 11 4.81 -3.54 3.00
C GLY A 11 3.96 -4.20 1.90
N VAL A 12 3.03 -5.09 2.24
CA VAL A 12 1.94 -5.46 1.32
C VAL A 12 0.61 -5.23 2.01
N SER A 13 -0.19 -4.35 1.43
CA SER A 13 -1.56 -4.05 1.84
C SER A 13 -2.53 -4.62 0.80
N TRP A 14 -3.73 -4.95 1.25
CA TRP A 14 -4.82 -5.42 0.39
C TRP A 14 -5.97 -4.43 0.54
N THR A 15 -6.58 -4.01 -0.56
CA THR A 15 -7.84 -3.26 -0.53
C THR A 15 -8.78 -3.76 -1.61
N GLU A 16 -10.08 -3.51 -1.43
CA GLU A 16 -11.10 -3.86 -2.40
C GLU A 16 -11.42 -2.63 -3.26
N VAL A 17 -11.27 -2.77 -4.58
CA VAL A 17 -11.60 -1.73 -5.57
C VAL A 17 -12.52 -2.35 -6.60
N ASN A 18 -13.72 -1.78 -6.78
CA ASN A 18 -14.74 -2.28 -7.72
C ASN A 18 -15.11 -3.76 -7.53
N GLY A 19 -15.15 -4.26 -6.28
CA GLY A 19 -15.43 -5.67 -5.99
C GLY A 19 -14.26 -6.63 -6.25
N GLN A 20 -13.08 -6.10 -6.60
CA GLN A 20 -11.88 -6.89 -6.79
C GLN A 20 -10.88 -6.63 -5.67
N LEU A 21 -10.35 -7.71 -5.08
CA LEU A 21 -9.29 -7.63 -4.09
C LEU A 21 -7.96 -7.33 -4.79
N VAL A 22 -7.41 -6.14 -4.54
CA VAL A 22 -6.17 -5.66 -5.14
C VAL A 22 -5.06 -5.63 -4.08
N ARG A 23 -3.88 -6.10 -4.47
CA ARG A 23 -2.65 -6.02 -3.68
C ARG A 23 -1.88 -4.76 -4.00
N PHE A 24 -1.42 -4.07 -2.97
CA PHE A 24 -0.54 -2.92 -3.07
C PHE A 24 0.73 -3.19 -2.29
N HIS A 25 1.88 -2.98 -2.91
CA HIS A 25 3.15 -2.97 -2.19
C HIS A 25 3.41 -1.57 -1.63
N ALA A 26 3.93 -1.47 -0.42
CA ALA A 26 4.46 -0.21 0.11
C ALA A 26 5.60 0.23 -0.79
N HIS A 27 5.61 1.52 -1.15
CA HIS A 27 6.50 2.08 -2.17
C HIS A 27 6.27 1.55 -3.58
N ASP A 28 5.11 0.96 -3.88
CA ASP A 28 4.72 0.72 -5.27
C ASP A 28 4.63 2.05 -6.01
N ARG A 29 5.45 2.17 -7.08
CA ARG A 29 5.52 3.33 -7.98
C ARG A 29 5.07 2.99 -9.40
N SER A 30 4.49 1.81 -9.62
CA SER A 30 4.03 1.35 -10.94
C SER A 30 2.90 2.21 -11.51
N HIS A 31 2.14 2.89 -10.64
CA HIS A 31 1.13 3.84 -11.08
C HIS A 31 1.78 5.06 -11.75
N PRO A 32 1.33 5.47 -12.96
CA PRO A 32 1.89 6.63 -13.66
C PRO A 32 1.90 7.93 -12.84
N GLN A 33 0.91 8.07 -11.95
CA GLN A 33 0.77 9.23 -11.05
C GLN A 33 1.30 8.96 -9.63
N SER A 34 2.17 7.97 -9.45
CA SER A 34 2.67 7.61 -8.11
C SER A 34 3.36 8.79 -7.41
N ASN A 35 4.02 9.69 -8.14
CA ASN A 35 4.62 10.89 -7.54
C ASN A 35 3.55 11.81 -6.88
N GLU A 36 2.47 12.10 -7.60
CA GLU A 36 1.38 12.98 -7.13
C GLU A 36 0.65 12.37 -5.92
N ILE A 37 0.35 11.06 -5.98
CA ILE A 37 -0.33 10.34 -4.90
C ILE A 37 0.47 10.45 -3.60
N TYR A 38 1.78 10.20 -3.64
CA TYR A 38 2.59 10.25 -2.42
C TYR A 38 2.83 11.68 -1.92
N ALA A 39 2.91 12.67 -2.82
CA ALA A 39 2.98 14.07 -2.42
C ALA A 39 1.71 14.51 -1.67
N GLU A 40 0.55 14.07 -2.13
CA GLU A 40 -0.73 14.36 -1.47
C GLU A 40 -0.85 13.63 -0.13
N LEU A 41 -0.40 12.38 -0.05
CA LEU A 41 -0.33 11.63 1.22
C LEU A 41 0.57 12.32 2.25
N GLU A 42 1.72 12.86 1.83
CA GLU A 42 2.61 13.63 2.69
C GLU A 42 1.94 14.93 3.17
N ARG A 43 1.28 15.66 2.27
CA ARG A 43 0.50 16.86 2.60
C ARG A 43 -0.55 16.57 3.67
N LEU A 44 -1.37 15.54 3.48
CA LEU A 44 -2.42 15.13 4.43
C LEU A 44 -1.83 14.69 5.77
N SER A 45 -0.71 13.96 5.76
CA SER A 45 -0.03 13.55 6.99
C SER A 45 0.50 14.75 7.78
N ASN A 46 0.88 15.84 7.12
CA ASN A 46 1.32 17.07 7.77
C ASN A 46 0.14 17.87 8.35
N GLU A 47 -1.05 17.82 7.74
CA GLU A 47 -2.26 18.48 8.25
C GLU A 47 -2.86 17.78 9.48
N LEU A 48 -2.69 16.45 9.58
CA LEU A 48 -3.13 15.66 10.72
C LEU A 48 -2.23 15.79 11.96
N ARG A 49 -1.10 16.47 11.83
CA ARG A 49 -0.05 16.57 12.85
C ARG A 49 -0.21 17.82 13.71
#